data_AF-A0A0C2DIK3-F1
#
_entry.id   AF-A0A0C2DIK3-F1
#
_cell.length_a   1.000
_cell.length_b   1.000
_cell.length_c   1.000
_cell.angle_alpha   90.00
_cell.angle_beta   90.00
_cell.angle_gamma   90.00
#
_symmetry.space_group_name_H-M   'P 1'
#
loop_
_entity.id
_entity.type
_entity.pdbx_description
1 polymer ?
#
loop_
_entity_poly.entity_id
_entity_poly.type
_entity_poly.pdbx_seq_one_letter_code
_entity_poly.pdbx_strand_id
1 'polypeptide(L)'
;MSSEENSSLPAHNLNISEGRKFLWMKTREAFKYIHDKYLNDYDWFLKADDDTYVIVENLRPYTKRGYHSGGAGYILSREALRRFVNKGYSNNKICQVKGVSVEDVAMGKCLESIGVRAGDTRDQEGLHRFSPVSPDLMISGSFPKWMVNMTYYKIPKSSWTCSK
;
A
#
# COMPACT_ATOMS: atom_id res chain seq x y z
N MET A 1 -9.15 -4.43 -9.59
CA MET A 1 -8.67 -5.76 -10.05
C MET A 1 -9.38 -6.82 -9.23
N SER A 2 -9.82 -7.91 -9.84
CA SER A 2 -10.70 -8.88 -9.18
C SER A 2 -10.37 -10.32 -9.60
N SER A 3 -10.93 -11.31 -8.88
CA SER A 3 -11.01 -12.71 -9.32
C SER A 3 -12.10 -12.96 -10.36
N GLU A 4 -12.98 -11.98 -10.56
CA GLU A 4 -14.13 -12.06 -11.47
C GLU A 4 -14.17 -10.82 -12.35
N GLU A 5 -14.77 -10.97 -13.54
CA GLU A 5 -15.03 -9.85 -14.43
C GLU A 5 -16.35 -9.18 -14.03
N ASN A 6 -16.36 -7.85 -13.96
CA ASN A 6 -17.56 -7.08 -13.70
C ASN A 6 -17.55 -5.86 -14.63
N SER A 7 -18.63 -5.63 -15.37
CA SER A 7 -18.74 -4.51 -16.30
C SER A 7 -19.30 -3.25 -15.64
N SER A 8 -20.04 -3.38 -14.53
CA SER A 8 -20.61 -2.27 -13.77
C SER A 8 -19.58 -1.57 -12.89
N LEU A 9 -18.69 -2.37 -12.29
CA LEU A 9 -17.44 -1.92 -11.70
C LEU A 9 -16.36 -2.41 -12.66
N PRO A 10 -15.76 -1.58 -13.55
CA PRO A 10 -14.89 -2.02 -14.65
C PRO A 10 -13.65 -2.78 -14.15
N ALA A 11 -13.88 -4.02 -13.72
CA ALA A 11 -13.00 -4.82 -12.91
C ALA A 11 -12.35 -5.83 -13.82
N HIS A 12 -11.04 -5.70 -13.95
CA HIS A 12 -10.25 -6.64 -14.71
C HIS A 12 -9.99 -7.91 -13.88
N ASN A 13 -10.37 -9.05 -14.45
CA ASN A 13 -10.14 -10.37 -13.87
C ASN A 13 -8.67 -10.77 -13.99
N LEU A 14 -8.03 -11.06 -12.86
CA LEU A 14 -6.62 -11.50 -12.80
C LEU A 14 -6.43 -13.01 -12.92
N ASN A 15 -7.51 -13.80 -12.98
CA ASN A 15 -7.50 -15.27 -12.98
C ASN A 15 -6.74 -15.86 -11.77
N ILE A 16 -6.90 -15.24 -10.60
CA ILE A 16 -6.35 -15.70 -9.32
C ILE A 16 -7.50 -15.92 -8.36
N SER A 17 -7.49 -17.02 -7.61
CA SER A 17 -8.56 -17.35 -6.66
C SER A 17 -8.72 -16.33 -5.52
N GLU A 18 -9.94 -16.25 -4.98
CA GLU A 18 -10.24 -15.43 -3.81
C GLU A 18 -9.59 -15.96 -2.52
N GLY A 19 -9.31 -15.03 -1.60
CA GLY A 19 -8.87 -15.35 -0.24
C GLY A 19 -7.55 -14.69 0.16
N ARG A 20 -7.38 -14.49 1.48
CA ARG A 20 -6.25 -13.75 2.07
C ARG A 20 -4.87 -14.27 1.64
N LYS A 21 -4.72 -15.59 1.49
CA LYS A 21 -3.48 -16.23 1.06
C LYS A 21 -3.05 -15.86 -0.37
N PHE A 22 -3.96 -15.37 -1.19
CA PHE A 22 -3.71 -14.98 -2.59
C PHE A 22 -3.53 -13.47 -2.78
N LEU A 23 -3.71 -12.65 -1.73
CA LEU A 23 -3.62 -11.19 -1.83
C LEU A 23 -2.29 -10.72 -2.41
N TRP A 24 -1.19 -11.36 -2.03
CA TRP A 24 0.12 -11.04 -2.60
C TRP A 24 0.20 -11.29 -4.10
N MET A 25 -0.29 -12.45 -4.56
CA MET A 25 -0.32 -12.77 -5.99
C MET A 25 -1.21 -11.80 -6.76
N LYS A 26 -2.42 -11.52 -6.26
CA LYS A 26 -3.34 -10.56 -6.87
C LYS A 26 -2.69 -9.19 -7.01
N THR A 27 -2.04 -8.71 -5.95
CA THR A 27 -1.44 -7.38 -5.94
C THR A 27 -0.27 -7.27 -6.91
N ARG A 28 0.57 -8.31 -7.00
CA ARG A 28 1.66 -8.34 -7.99
C ARG A 28 1.15 -8.35 -9.42
N GLU A 29 0.15 -9.18 -9.73
CA GLU A 29 -0.43 -9.23 -11.07
C GLU A 29 -1.15 -7.92 -11.42
N ALA A 30 -1.84 -7.31 -10.46
CA ALA A 30 -2.45 -6.00 -10.62
C ALA A 30 -1.40 -4.94 -11.03
N PHE A 31 -0.31 -4.84 -10.29
CA PHE A 31 0.75 -3.88 -10.59
C PHE A 31 1.50 -4.19 -11.87
N LYS A 32 1.69 -5.48 -12.21
CA LYS A 32 2.22 -5.86 -13.52
C LYS A 32 1.32 -5.39 -14.66
N TYR A 33 0.02 -5.62 -14.56
CA TYR A 33 -0.94 -5.16 -15.58
C TYR A 33 -0.90 -3.63 -15.72
N ILE A 34 -0.93 -2.91 -14.59
CA ILE A 34 -0.86 -1.45 -14.58
C ILE A 34 0.44 -0.95 -15.21
N HIS A 35 1.57 -1.59 -14.90
CA HIS A 35 2.85 -1.27 -15.52
C HIS A 35 2.82 -1.45 -17.05
N ASP A 36 2.33 -2.59 -17.52
CA ASP A 36 2.37 -2.94 -18.94
C ASP A 36 1.41 -2.07 -19.78
N LYS A 37 0.37 -1.49 -19.17
CA LYS A 37 -0.67 -0.71 -19.87
C LYS A 37 -0.59 0.79 -19.64
N TYR A 38 -0.24 1.23 -18.43
CA TYR A 38 -0.48 2.60 -17.97
C TYR A 38 0.73 3.25 -17.30
N LEU A 39 1.91 2.61 -17.30
CA LEU A 39 3.08 3.14 -16.58
C LEU A 39 3.42 4.59 -16.99
N ASN A 40 3.27 4.93 -18.27
CA ASN A 40 3.65 6.24 -18.78
C ASN A 40 2.53 7.28 -18.71
N ASP A 41 1.30 6.85 -18.41
CA ASP A 41 0.12 7.70 -18.38
C ASP A 41 -0.07 8.38 -17.01
N TYR A 42 0.57 7.83 -15.96
CA TYR A 42 0.43 8.29 -14.58
C TYR A 42 1.77 8.39 -13.85
N ASP A 43 1.85 9.32 -12.90
CA ASP A 43 3.03 9.49 -12.04
C ASP A 43 2.97 8.64 -10.76
N TRP A 44 1.76 8.31 -10.31
CA TRP A 44 1.48 7.70 -9.03
C TRP A 44 0.42 6.63 -9.15
N PHE A 45 0.59 5.53 -8.40
CA PHE A 45 -0.29 4.37 -8.43
C PHE A 45 -0.67 3.99 -6.99
N LEU A 46 -1.98 3.98 -6.70
CA LEU A 46 -2.52 3.70 -5.36
C LEU A 46 -3.06 2.27 -5.28
N LYS A 47 -2.66 1.54 -4.25
CA LYS A 47 -3.38 0.35 -3.76
C LYS A 47 -4.23 0.76 -2.57
N ALA A 48 -5.50 0.37 -2.59
CA ALA A 48 -6.45 0.52 -1.50
C ALA A 48 -7.34 -0.74 -1.43
N ASP A 49 -7.85 -1.02 -0.24
CA ASP A 49 -8.87 -2.07 -0.03
C ASP A 49 -10.27 -1.47 -0.27
N ASP A 50 -11.29 -2.31 -0.44
CA ASP A 50 -12.67 -1.89 -0.73
C ASP A 50 -13.38 -1.19 0.46
N ASP A 51 -12.83 -1.33 1.66
CA ASP A 51 -13.22 -0.64 2.89
C ASP A 51 -12.31 0.57 3.22
N THR A 52 -11.47 1.01 2.28
CA THR A 52 -10.57 2.16 2.46
C THR A 52 -11.25 3.49 2.09
N TYR A 53 -11.24 4.45 3.02
CA TYR A 53 -11.63 5.84 2.75
C TYR A 53 -10.40 6.68 2.37
N VAL A 54 -10.47 7.41 1.24
CA VAL A 54 -9.35 8.19 0.71
C VAL A 54 -9.77 9.64 0.47
N ILE A 55 -9.02 10.58 1.06
CA ILE A 55 -9.10 12.02 0.73
C ILE A 55 -7.98 12.33 -0.24
N VAL A 56 -8.29 12.44 -1.53
CA VAL A 56 -7.30 12.55 -2.61
C VAL A 56 -6.48 13.83 -2.50
N GLU A 57 -7.11 14.92 -2.04
CA GLU A 57 -6.49 16.23 -1.83
C GLU A 57 -5.32 16.17 -0.85
N ASN A 58 -5.37 15.23 0.10
CA ASN A 58 -4.37 15.05 1.15
C ASN A 58 -3.20 14.14 0.71
N LEU A 59 -3.25 13.58 -0.50
CA LEU A 59 -2.20 12.71 -1.04
C LEU A 59 -1.02 13.48 -1.67
N ARG A 60 -0.97 14.82 -1.55
CA ARG A 60 0.15 15.61 -2.07
C ARG A 60 1.45 15.21 -1.34
N PRO A 61 2.48 14.74 -2.06
CA PRO A 61 3.64 14.12 -1.45
C PRO A 61 4.54 15.14 -0.73
N TYR A 62 4.83 14.85 0.53
CA TYR A 62 5.97 15.36 1.30
C TYR A 62 6.77 14.11 1.67
N THR A 63 8.07 13.97 1.37
CA THR A 63 8.75 12.67 1.62
C THR A 63 10.16 12.81 2.18
N LYS A 64 10.47 12.09 3.29
CA LYS A 64 11.78 11.45 3.59
C LYS A 64 11.65 10.24 4.57
N ARG A 65 11.40 9.01 4.04
CA ARG A 65 11.65 7.62 4.58
C ARG A 65 10.56 6.84 5.40
N GLY A 66 10.47 5.49 5.32
CA GLY A 66 9.62 4.57 6.15
C GLY A 66 8.62 3.69 5.35
N TYR A 67 8.23 2.47 5.80
CA TYR A 67 7.35 1.50 5.06
C TYR A 67 5.84 1.68 5.30
N HIS A 68 5.01 1.21 4.36
CA HIS A 68 3.55 1.43 4.36
C HIS A 68 2.77 0.30 5.06
N SER A 69 1.66 0.64 5.73
CA SER A 69 0.70 -0.33 6.29
C SER A 69 -0.32 -0.75 5.23
N GLY A 70 -0.53 -2.05 5.04
CA GLY A 70 -1.37 -2.58 3.94
C GLY A 70 -2.82 -2.11 3.94
N GLY A 71 -3.48 -2.19 5.10
CA GLY A 71 -4.89 -1.81 5.27
C GLY A 71 -5.13 -0.29 5.25
N ALA A 72 -4.06 0.51 5.30
CA ALA A 72 -4.15 1.95 5.07
C ALA A 72 -4.04 2.32 3.58
N GLY A 73 -3.70 1.35 2.73
CA GLY A 73 -3.27 1.58 1.36
C GLY A 73 -1.83 2.10 1.26
N TYR A 74 -1.31 2.12 0.03
CA TYR A 74 0.02 2.65 -0.27
C TYR A 74 0.13 3.17 -1.70
N ILE A 75 1.03 4.12 -1.90
CA ILE A 75 1.29 4.76 -3.19
C ILE A 75 2.68 4.38 -3.69
N LEU A 76 2.76 3.99 -4.96
CA LEU A 76 4.01 3.80 -5.68
C LEU A 76 4.20 4.94 -6.69
N SER A 77 5.40 5.52 -6.73
CA SER A 77 5.79 6.37 -7.85
C SER A 77 5.98 5.53 -9.12
N ARG A 78 5.92 6.18 -10.28
CA ARG A 78 6.27 5.56 -11.58
C ARG A 78 7.58 4.79 -11.54
N GLU A 79 8.63 5.36 -10.95
CA GLU A 79 9.93 4.71 -10.85
C GLU A 79 9.91 3.50 -9.89
N ALA A 80 9.16 3.58 -8.79
CA ALA A 80 8.99 2.45 -7.89
C ALA A 80 8.26 1.29 -8.58
N LEU A 81 7.17 1.56 -9.29
CA LEU A 81 6.43 0.56 -10.06
C LEU A 81 7.29 -0.06 -11.18
N ARG A 82 8.04 0.78 -11.91
CA ARG A 82 8.98 0.33 -12.95
C ARG A 82 10.04 -0.62 -12.40
N ARG A 83 10.64 -0.28 -11.25
CA ARG A 83 11.62 -1.17 -10.59
C ARG A 83 10.97 -2.45 -10.10
N PHE A 84 9.79 -2.34 -9.49
CA PHE A 84 9.03 -3.47 -8.98
C PHE A 84 8.82 -4.51 -10.07
N VAL A 85 8.33 -4.12 -11.26
CA VAL A 85 8.08 -5.06 -12.35
C VAL A 85 9.39 -5.51 -13.02
N ASN A 86 10.28 -4.59 -13.38
CA ASN A 86 11.46 -4.95 -14.19
C ASN A 86 12.57 -5.67 -13.41
N LYS A 87 12.65 -5.46 -12.08
CA LYS A 87 13.70 -6.07 -11.24
C LYS A 87 13.15 -7.09 -10.25
N GLY A 88 11.96 -6.84 -9.71
CA GLY A 88 11.37 -7.63 -8.63
C GLY A 88 10.47 -8.76 -9.12
N TYR A 89 9.50 -8.45 -9.98
CA TYR A 89 8.38 -9.34 -10.33
C TYR A 89 8.83 -10.71 -10.83
N SER A 90 9.78 -10.77 -11.76
CA SER A 90 10.30 -12.04 -12.33
C SER A 90 11.33 -12.72 -11.43
N ASN A 91 11.82 -12.05 -10.38
CA ASN A 91 12.84 -12.59 -9.50
C ASN A 91 12.21 -13.24 -8.26
N ASN A 92 12.00 -14.55 -8.37
CA ASN A 92 11.43 -15.37 -7.31
C ASN A 92 12.28 -15.43 -6.04
N LYS A 93 13.57 -15.05 -6.08
CA LYS A 93 14.39 -14.96 -4.85
C LYS A 93 14.15 -13.66 -4.07
N ILE A 94 13.68 -12.62 -4.76
CA ILE A 94 13.53 -11.27 -4.22
C ILE A 94 12.07 -11.04 -3.77
N CYS A 95 11.11 -11.34 -4.65
CA CYS A 95 9.70 -11.00 -4.43
C CYS A 95 8.76 -12.22 -4.28
N GLN A 96 9.25 -13.45 -4.45
CA GLN A 96 8.54 -14.65 -3.96
C GLN A 96 9.12 -15.08 -2.61
N VAL A 97 8.76 -14.37 -1.54
CA VAL A 97 9.21 -14.75 -0.21
C VAL A 97 8.45 -16.00 0.23
N LYS A 98 9.11 -17.17 0.23
CA LYS A 98 8.56 -18.41 0.81
C LYS A 98 8.15 -18.14 2.27
N GLY A 99 6.90 -18.46 2.61
CA GLY A 99 6.39 -18.32 3.99
C GLY A 99 5.88 -16.93 4.37
N VAL A 100 5.87 -15.94 3.47
CA VAL A 100 5.18 -14.66 3.74
C VAL A 100 3.74 -14.77 3.25
N SER A 101 2.80 -14.77 4.19
CA SER A 101 1.36 -14.85 3.93
C SER A 101 0.67 -13.50 3.85
N VAL A 102 1.36 -12.40 4.20
CA VAL A 102 0.79 -11.05 4.30
C VAL A 102 1.32 -10.17 3.18
N GLU A 103 0.38 -9.60 2.41
CA GLU A 103 0.63 -8.85 1.16
C GLU A 103 1.53 -7.64 1.36
N ASP A 104 1.27 -6.83 2.37
CA ASP A 104 1.99 -5.58 2.64
C ASP A 104 3.43 -5.81 3.10
N VAL A 105 3.65 -6.83 3.95
CA VAL A 105 4.99 -7.27 4.35
C VAL A 105 5.78 -7.77 3.15
N ALA A 106 5.13 -8.53 2.24
CA ALA A 106 5.77 -9.02 1.03
C ALA A 106 6.15 -7.86 0.08
N MET A 107 5.23 -6.89 -0.09
CA MET A 107 5.48 -5.70 -0.88
C MET A 107 6.65 -4.89 -0.32
N GLY A 108 6.67 -4.62 0.99
CA GLY A 108 7.74 -3.87 1.66
C GLY A 108 9.13 -4.50 1.46
N LYS A 109 9.25 -5.82 1.70
CA LYS A 109 10.51 -6.56 1.50
C LYS A 109 10.97 -6.57 0.05
N CYS A 110 10.04 -6.75 -0.89
CA CYS A 110 10.34 -6.73 -2.32
C CYS A 110 10.85 -5.36 -2.77
N LEU A 111 10.21 -4.27 -2.35
CA LEU A 111 10.62 -2.90 -2.68
C LEU A 111 11.99 -2.55 -2.07
N GLU A 112 12.21 -2.91 -0.80
CA GLU A 112 13.48 -2.66 -0.12
C GLU A 112 14.66 -3.33 -0.84
N SER A 113 14.50 -4.61 -1.21
CA SER A 113 15.55 -5.41 -1.85
C SER A 113 15.90 -4.96 -3.27
N ILE A 114 15.01 -4.26 -3.97
CA ILE A 114 15.29 -3.63 -5.28
C ILE A 114 15.69 -2.14 -5.16
N GLY A 115 15.98 -1.69 -3.93
CA GLY A 115 16.44 -0.32 -3.64
C GLY A 115 15.36 0.75 -3.76
N VAL A 116 14.08 0.38 -3.66
CA VAL A 116 12.98 1.33 -3.48
C VAL A 116 12.84 1.59 -1.99
N ARG A 117 12.93 2.87 -1.63
CA ARG A 117 12.80 3.33 -0.25
C ARG A 117 11.39 3.86 -0.06
N ALA A 118 10.70 3.35 0.94
CA ALA A 118 9.40 3.87 1.30
C ALA A 118 9.56 5.24 2.00
N GLY A 119 8.56 6.13 1.88
CA GLY A 119 8.64 7.55 2.23
C GLY A 119 7.86 7.92 3.49
N ASP A 120 8.30 8.95 4.21
CA ASP A 120 7.56 9.49 5.37
C ASP A 120 6.39 10.29 4.83
N THR A 121 5.17 9.83 5.08
CA THR A 121 3.94 10.45 4.58
C THR A 121 3.25 11.32 5.62
N ARG A 122 3.86 11.52 6.79
CA ARG A 122 3.29 12.36 7.83
C ARG A 122 3.31 13.82 7.41
N ASP A 123 2.38 14.60 7.96
CA ASP A 123 2.37 16.04 7.76
C ASP A 123 3.46 16.76 8.58
N GLN A 124 3.45 18.10 8.52
CA GLN A 124 4.41 18.94 9.24
C GLN A 124 4.27 18.84 10.77
N GLU A 125 3.11 18.42 11.26
CA GLU A 125 2.83 18.18 12.68
C GLU A 125 3.19 16.74 13.10
N GLY A 126 3.60 15.89 12.15
CA GLY A 126 3.95 14.49 12.39
C GLY A 126 2.74 13.56 12.46
N LEU A 127 1.58 13.98 11.98
CA LEU A 127 0.34 13.21 11.96
C LEU A 127 0.27 12.29 10.73
N HIS A 128 -0.37 11.14 10.89
CA HIS A 128 -0.41 10.11 9.85
C HIS A 128 -1.46 10.45 8.79
N ARG A 129 -1.08 10.28 7.51
CA ARG A 129 -2.00 10.35 6.36
C ARG A 129 -2.56 9.00 5.93
N PHE A 130 -1.80 7.94 6.22
CA PHE A 130 -2.18 6.56 5.97
C PHE A 130 -2.40 5.89 7.32
N SER A 131 -3.63 5.50 7.61
CA SER A 131 -4.01 4.90 8.89
C SER A 131 -4.90 3.67 8.66
N PRO A 132 -4.56 2.51 9.25
CA PRO A 132 -5.25 1.24 9.03
C PRO A 132 -6.45 1.03 9.97
N VAL A 133 -7.03 2.11 10.49
CA VAL A 133 -8.20 2.06 11.40
C VAL A 133 -9.32 2.91 10.83
N SER A 134 -10.56 2.68 11.27
CA SER A 134 -11.71 3.47 10.84
C SER A 134 -11.58 4.95 11.26
N PRO A 135 -12.25 5.87 10.54
CA PRO A 135 -12.28 7.29 10.92
C PRO A 135 -12.69 7.52 12.37
N ASP A 136 -13.64 6.75 12.91
CA ASP A 136 -14.09 6.85 14.31
C ASP A 136 -12.95 6.63 15.31
N LEU A 137 -12.05 5.66 15.04
CA LEU A 137 -10.88 5.40 15.88
C LEU A 137 -9.81 6.49 15.71
N MET A 138 -9.68 7.08 14.52
CA MET A 138 -8.78 8.22 14.29
C MET A 138 -9.22 9.48 15.04
N ILE A 139 -10.54 9.71 15.13
CA ILE A 139 -11.16 10.85 15.81
C ILE A 139 -11.14 10.67 17.33
N SER A 140 -11.42 9.46 17.82
CA SER A 140 -11.47 9.17 19.25
C SER A 140 -10.10 9.00 19.91
N GLY A 141 -9.02 8.86 19.11
CA GLY A 141 -7.67 8.64 19.62
C GLY A 141 -7.47 7.27 20.29
N SER A 142 -8.44 6.36 20.16
CA SER A 142 -8.45 5.07 20.84
C SER A 142 -7.88 3.98 19.93
N PHE A 143 -6.54 3.89 19.89
CA PHE A 143 -5.86 2.95 18.98
C PHE A 143 -5.69 1.55 19.58
N PRO A 144 -5.88 0.49 18.78
CA PRO A 144 -5.64 -0.87 19.23
C PRO A 144 -4.16 -1.13 19.49
N LYS A 145 -3.85 -2.00 20.47
CA LYS A 145 -2.46 -2.29 20.90
C LYS A 145 -1.54 -2.74 19.77
N TRP A 146 -2.06 -3.53 18.83
CA TRP A 146 -1.28 -4.02 17.69
C TRP A 146 -0.75 -2.86 16.82
N MET A 147 -1.57 -1.82 16.59
CA MET A 147 -1.20 -0.66 15.78
C MET A 147 -0.10 0.14 16.47
N VAL A 148 -0.27 0.40 17.77
CA VAL A 148 0.73 1.11 18.59
C VAL A 148 2.07 0.37 18.63
N ASN A 149 2.04 -0.97 18.66
CA ASN A 149 3.24 -1.79 18.72
C ASN A 149 3.95 -1.92 17.36
N MET A 150 3.19 -2.03 16.27
CA MET A 150 3.74 -2.31 14.93
C MET A 150 4.06 -1.04 14.14
N THR A 151 3.52 0.12 14.51
CA THR A 151 3.80 1.36 13.80
C THR A 151 5.26 1.77 13.94
N TYR A 152 5.88 2.12 12.81
CA TYR A 152 7.27 2.59 12.78
C TYR A 152 7.39 3.98 13.43
N TYR A 153 6.48 4.89 13.07
CA TYR A 153 6.38 6.21 13.67
C TYR A 153 5.44 6.18 14.85
N LYS A 154 5.97 6.54 16.03
CA LYS A 154 5.18 6.53 17.27
C LYS A 154 4.03 7.53 17.17
N ILE A 155 2.84 7.03 17.49
CA ILE A 155 1.62 7.82 17.60
C ILE A 155 1.81 8.84 18.73
N PRO A 156 1.61 10.14 18.48
CA PRO A 156 1.63 11.16 19.52
C PRO A 156 0.62 10.84 20.63
N LYS A 157 0.91 11.23 21.88
CA LYS A 157 -0.02 11.04 23.00
C LYS A 157 -1.28 11.92 22.91
N SER A 158 -1.34 12.85 21.95
CA SER A 158 -2.54 13.65 21.69
C SER A 158 -3.66 12.77 21.13
N SER A 159 -4.90 13.11 21.46
CA SER A 159 -6.10 12.33 21.10
C SER A 159 -6.42 12.26 19.60
N TRP A 160 -5.57 12.80 18.73
CA TRP A 160 -5.82 12.91 17.28
C TRP A 160 -4.56 12.54 16.49
N THR A 161 -4.71 11.70 15.47
CA THR A 161 -3.60 11.24 14.61
C THR A 161 -3.79 11.52 13.14
N CYS A 162 -4.90 12.15 12.75
CA CYS A 162 -5.24 12.41 11.36
C CYS A 162 -4.61 13.73 10.90
N SER A 163 -3.84 13.69 9.82
CA SER A 163 -3.36 14.90 9.12
C SER A 163 -4.56 15.76 8.70
N LYS A 164 -4.45 17.07 8.94
CA LYS A 164 -5.39 18.04 8.35
C LYS A 164 -5.16 18.15 6.84
#